data_AF-T1CN34-F1
#
_entry.id   AF-T1CN34-F1
#
_cell.length_a   1.000
_cell.length_b   1.000
_cell.length_c   1.000
_cell.angle_alpha   90.00
_cell.angle_beta   90.00
_cell.angle_gamma   90.00
#
_symmetry.space_group_name_H-M   'P 1'
#
loop_
_entity.id
_entity.type
_entity.pdbx_description
1 polymer ?
#
loop_
_entity_poly.entity_id
_entity_poly.type
_entity_poly.pdbx_seq_one_letter_code
_entity_poly.pdbx_strand_id
1 'polypeptide(L)'
;TFTALSVARLVEPTSKLDSIRVLADLGITGFNNTAIHRCLKRIIAHNYQDKLAKLCFAYASQGTGITLVLYDVTTLYFEVQKEDDYRIPGMSKERRLEPQSIVGLLVDQNGFPLELHSFEGNKAET
;
A
#
# COMPACT_ATOMS: atom_id res chain seq x y z
N THR A 1 10.27 -13.70 4.13
CA THR A 1 10.58 -12.28 3.86
C THR A 1 9.36 -11.38 3.94
N PHE A 2 8.23 -11.66 3.28
CA PHE A 2 7.03 -10.81 3.35
C PHE A 2 6.54 -10.60 4.79
N THR A 3 6.25 -11.68 5.51
CA THR A 3 5.84 -11.64 6.93
C THR A 3 6.80 -10.84 7.80
N ALA A 4 8.11 -11.04 7.63
CA ALA A 4 9.12 -10.29 8.37
C ALA A 4 9.05 -8.79 8.07
N LEU A 5 8.90 -8.38 6.80
CA LEU A 5 8.72 -6.96 6.45
C LEU A 5 7.42 -6.38 7.02
N SER A 6 6.34 -7.17 7.07
CA SER A 6 5.09 -6.75 7.72
C SER A 6 5.30 -6.55 9.22
N VAL A 7 5.97 -7.48 9.90
CA VAL A 7 6.31 -7.36 11.33
C VAL A 7 7.18 -6.14 11.60
N ALA A 8 8.24 -5.93 10.80
CA ALA A 8 9.12 -4.78 10.95
C ALA A 8 8.33 -3.46 10.86
N ARG A 9 7.39 -3.35 9.90
CA ARG A 9 6.55 -2.15 9.73
C ARG A 9 5.58 -1.93 10.90
N LEU A 10 5.07 -3.00 11.51
CA LEU A 10 4.19 -2.93 12.69
C LEU A 10 4.96 -2.51 13.95
N VAL A 11 6.21 -2.98 14.09
CA VAL A 11 7.08 -2.64 15.22
C VAL A 11 7.60 -1.21 15.08
N GLU A 12 8.18 -0.87 13.93
CA GLU A 12 8.74 0.45 13.67
C GLU A 12 8.52 0.85 12.20
N PRO A 13 7.67 1.86 11.93
CA PRO A 13 7.37 2.31 10.57
C PRO A 13 8.54 3.06 9.89
N THR A 14 9.62 2.37 9.57
CA THR A 14 10.81 2.95 8.91
C THR A 14 10.88 2.64 7.41
N SER A 15 11.94 3.11 6.73
CA SER A 15 12.22 2.81 5.34
C SER A 15 12.41 1.31 5.10
N LYS A 16 12.24 0.86 3.85
CA LYS A 16 12.43 -0.55 3.48
C LYS A 16 13.85 -1.03 3.79
N LEU A 17 14.84 -0.16 3.58
CA LEU A 17 16.24 -0.47 3.86
C LEU A 17 16.48 -0.58 5.36
N ASP A 18 15.98 0.38 6.13
CA ASP A 18 16.15 0.40 7.59
C ASP A 18 15.32 -0.67 8.31
N SER A 19 14.35 -1.28 7.62
CA SER A 19 13.66 -2.48 8.13
C SER A 19 14.62 -3.66 8.37
N ILE A 20 15.81 -3.67 7.76
CA ILE A 20 16.86 -4.65 8.04
C ILE A 20 17.38 -4.49 9.48
N ARG A 21 17.58 -3.25 9.94
CA ARG A 21 17.98 -2.95 11.32
C ARG A 21 16.88 -3.40 12.29
N VAL A 22 15.63 -3.00 12.04
CA VAL A 22 14.48 -3.39 12.89
C VAL A 22 14.38 -4.91 13.03
N LEU A 23 14.58 -5.65 11.95
CA LEU A 23 14.58 -7.11 11.99
C LEU A 23 15.77 -7.69 12.78
N ALA A 24 16.96 -7.12 12.64
CA ALA A 24 18.13 -7.53 13.40
C ALA A 24 17.94 -7.28 14.91
N ASP A 25 17.34 -6.15 15.29
CA ASP A 25 17.00 -5.81 16.67
C ASP A 25 15.99 -6.82 17.29
N LEU A 26 15.14 -7.42 16.46
CA LEU A 26 14.22 -8.51 16.83
C LEU A 26 14.85 -9.92 16.78
N GLY A 27 16.16 -10.02 16.51
CA GLY A 27 16.87 -11.30 16.38
C GLY A 27 16.66 -12.03 15.05
N ILE A 28 16.01 -11.39 14.07
CA ILE A 28 15.75 -11.96 12.74
C ILE A 28 16.87 -11.52 11.79
N THR A 29 17.83 -12.42 11.54
CA THR A 29 19.02 -12.13 10.73
C THR A 29 18.94 -12.69 9.30
N GLY A 30 19.91 -12.36 8.45
CA GLY A 30 20.01 -12.88 7.07
C GLY A 30 19.23 -12.09 6.01
N PHE A 31 18.71 -10.91 6.36
CA PHE A 31 18.04 -10.02 5.43
C PHE A 31 19.03 -9.03 4.82
N ASN A 32 18.96 -8.84 3.51
CA ASN A 32 19.72 -7.83 2.79
C ASN A 32 18.82 -7.09 1.82
N ASN A 33 19.31 -5.96 1.30
CA ASN A 33 18.52 -5.12 0.40
C ASN A 33 18.03 -5.89 -0.84
N THR A 34 18.86 -6.77 -1.39
CA THR A 34 18.48 -7.63 -2.52
C THR A 34 17.30 -8.55 -2.19
N ALA A 35 17.27 -9.14 -1.00
CA ALA A 35 16.17 -9.99 -0.54
C ALA A 35 14.86 -9.19 -0.41
N ILE A 36 14.94 -7.94 0.04
CA ILE A 36 13.78 -7.03 0.12
C ILE A 36 13.26 -6.73 -1.29
N HIS A 37 14.11 -6.29 -2.21
CA HIS A 37 13.68 -6.01 -3.58
C HIS A 37 13.12 -7.26 -4.30
N ARG A 38 13.70 -8.45 -4.09
CA ARG A 38 13.12 -9.71 -4.57
C ARG A 38 11.73 -9.97 -3.98
N CYS A 39 11.53 -9.66 -2.69
CA CYS A 39 10.23 -9.76 -2.05
C CYS A 39 9.21 -8.83 -2.71
N LEU A 40 9.56 -7.56 -2.95
CA LEU A 40 8.67 -6.60 -3.61
C LEU A 40 8.27 -7.05 -5.02
N LYS A 41 9.24 -7.50 -5.82
CA LYS A 41 8.96 -8.07 -7.15
C LYS A 41 8.01 -9.27 -7.07
N ARG A 42 8.21 -10.14 -6.08
CA ARG A 42 7.35 -11.31 -5.84
C ARG A 42 5.93 -10.92 -5.43
N ILE A 43 5.76 -9.90 -4.58
CA ILE A 43 4.45 -9.37 -4.16
C ILE A 43 3.64 -8.94 -5.38
N ILE A 44 4.27 -8.19 -6.30
CA ILE A 44 3.65 -7.72 -7.55
C ILE A 44 3.35 -8.91 -8.47
N ALA A 45 4.36 -9.75 -8.76
CA ALA A 45 4.23 -10.86 -9.70
C ALA A 45 3.15 -11.89 -9.33
N HIS A 46 2.81 -11.99 -8.04
CA HIS A 46 1.78 -12.92 -7.56
C HIS A 46 0.53 -12.22 -7.01
N ASN A 47 0.37 -10.92 -7.30
CA ASN A 47 -0.79 -10.11 -6.97
C ASN A 47 -1.25 -10.28 -5.51
N TYR A 48 -0.32 -10.04 -4.57
CA TYR A 48 -0.62 -10.20 -3.14
C TYR A 48 -1.74 -9.27 -2.67
N GLN A 49 -1.86 -8.08 -3.28
CA GLN A 49 -2.91 -7.10 -2.96
C GLN A 49 -4.31 -7.70 -3.14
N ASP A 50 -4.62 -8.25 -4.32
CA ASP A 50 -5.91 -8.91 -4.59
C ASP A 50 -6.17 -10.10 -3.65
N LYS A 51 -5.13 -10.89 -3.36
CA LYS A 51 -5.24 -12.01 -2.40
C LYS A 51 -5.57 -11.54 -0.99
N LEU A 52 -4.91 -10.48 -0.52
CA LEU A 52 -5.17 -9.91 0.79
C LEU A 52 -6.55 -9.27 0.86
N ALA A 53 -6.97 -8.51 -0.16
CA ALA A 53 -8.31 -7.94 -0.24
C ALA A 53 -9.39 -9.04 -0.15
N LYS A 54 -9.24 -10.14 -0.91
CA LYS A 54 -10.17 -11.30 -0.83
C LYS A 54 -10.22 -11.93 0.55
N LEU A 55 -9.07 -12.10 1.21
CA LEU A 55 -9.01 -12.64 2.57
C LEU A 55 -9.65 -11.70 3.59
N CYS A 56 -9.39 -10.40 3.47
CA CYS A 56 -9.99 -9.37 4.31
C CYS A 56 -11.52 -9.32 4.13
N PHE A 57 -12.00 -9.31 2.88
CA PHE A 57 -13.42 -9.35 2.59
C PHE A 57 -14.09 -10.62 3.15
N ALA A 58 -13.47 -11.79 2.95
CA ALA A 58 -13.98 -13.05 3.48
C ALA A 58 -14.02 -13.05 5.02
N TYR A 59 -13.06 -12.40 5.69
CA TYR A 59 -13.05 -12.22 7.14
C TYR A 59 -14.17 -11.27 7.60
N ALA A 60 -14.29 -10.10 6.99
CA ALA A 60 -15.31 -9.10 7.33
C ALA A 60 -16.75 -9.58 7.05
N SER A 61 -16.91 -10.50 6.09
CA SER A 61 -18.20 -11.09 5.75
C SER A 61 -18.67 -12.16 6.74
N GLN A 62 -17.85 -12.53 7.73
CA GLN A 62 -18.26 -13.46 8.78
C GLN A 62 -19.19 -12.78 9.81
N GLY A 63 -20.09 -13.54 10.43
CA GLY A 63 -20.99 -13.01 11.46
C GLY A 63 -22.19 -12.26 10.88
N THR A 64 -22.41 -11.01 11.30
CA THR A 64 -23.58 -10.20 10.89
C THR A 64 -23.52 -9.72 9.43
N GLY A 65 -22.38 -9.91 8.76
CA GLY A 65 -22.12 -9.41 7.41
C GLY A 65 -21.75 -7.92 7.37
N ILE A 66 -21.48 -7.44 6.15
CA ILE A 66 -21.13 -6.06 5.85
C ILE A 66 -22.44 -5.29 5.59
N THR A 67 -22.72 -4.27 6.40
CA THR A 67 -23.98 -3.49 6.31
C THR A 67 -23.76 -2.07 5.81
N LEU A 68 -22.54 -1.56 5.93
CA LEU A 68 -22.10 -0.28 5.43
C LEU A 68 -20.70 -0.45 4.84
N VAL A 69 -20.47 0.24 3.73
CA VAL A 69 -19.17 0.33 3.10
C VAL A 69 -18.82 1.81 2.95
N LEU A 70 -17.65 2.19 3.43
CA LEU A 70 -17.11 3.53 3.29
C LEU A 70 -15.95 3.50 2.30
N TYR A 71 -15.92 4.47 1.40
CA TYR A 71 -14.86 4.62 0.41
C TYR A 71 -14.30 6.03 0.50
N ASP A 72 -12.98 6.13 0.56
CA ASP A 72 -12.27 7.41 0.51
C ASP A 72 -11.05 7.32 -0.41
N VAL A 73 -10.67 8.46 -0.97
CA VAL A 73 -9.59 8.59 -1.93
C VAL A 73 -8.57 9.60 -1.44
N THR A 74 -7.34 9.15 -1.24
CA THR A 74 -6.21 9.99 -0.82
C THR A 74 -5.25 10.23 -1.98
N THR A 75 -4.87 11.48 -2.21
CA THR A 75 -3.80 11.84 -3.15
C THR A 75 -2.45 11.85 -2.43
N LEU A 76 -1.47 11.11 -2.94
CA LEU A 76 -0.09 11.13 -2.47
C LEU A 76 0.76 11.98 -3.42
N TYR A 77 1.41 13.02 -2.89
CA TYR A 77 2.34 13.87 -3.64
C TYR A 77 3.78 13.41 -3.47
N PHE A 78 4.58 13.54 -4.52
CA PHE A 78 5.99 13.17 -4.49
C PHE A 78 6.88 14.37 -4.84
N GLU A 79 7.84 14.66 -3.97
CA GLU A 79 8.91 15.63 -4.23
C GLU A 79 9.99 15.01 -5.14
N VAL A 80 9.60 14.65 -6.36
CA VAL A 80 10.54 14.15 -7.38
C VAL A 80 10.55 15.09 -8.58
N GLN A 81 11.74 15.43 -9.05
CA GLN A 81 11.92 16.38 -10.16
C GLN A 81 11.44 15.85 -11.51
N LYS A 82 11.23 14.53 -11.64
CA LYS A 82 10.83 13.89 -12.89
C LYS A 82 9.64 12.96 -12.65
N GLU A 83 8.58 13.20 -13.40
CA GLU A 83 7.44 12.29 -13.53
C GLU A 83 7.87 10.93 -14.08
N ASP A 84 7.07 9.90 -13.79
CA ASP A 84 7.15 8.60 -14.44
C ASP A 84 5.77 8.17 -14.94
N ASP A 85 5.69 7.01 -15.58
CA ASP A 85 4.47 6.51 -16.23
C ASP A 85 3.31 6.27 -15.24
N TYR A 86 3.54 6.36 -13.92
CA TYR A 86 2.53 6.13 -12.89
C TYR A 86 2.27 7.36 -12.02
N ARG A 87 3.33 8.04 -11.62
CA ARG A 87 3.31 9.28 -10.85
C ARG A 87 3.30 10.43 -11.84
N ILE A 88 2.09 10.83 -12.21
CA ILE A 88 1.82 11.87 -13.20
C ILE A 88 1.14 13.03 -12.46
N PRO A 89 1.45 14.29 -12.79
CA PRO A 89 0.68 15.43 -12.28
C PRO A 89 -0.81 15.24 -12.58
N GLY A 90 -1.65 15.45 -11.57
CA GLY A 90 -3.08 15.23 -11.71
C GLY A 90 -3.84 16.41 -12.28
N MET A 91 -5.16 16.25 -12.38
CA MET A 91 -6.11 17.30 -12.71
C MET A 91 -6.31 18.24 -11.49
N SER A 92 -5.25 18.94 -11.09
CA SER A 92 -5.31 19.88 -9.96
C SER A 92 -6.00 21.17 -10.38
N LYS A 93 -7.05 21.58 -9.65
CA LYS A 93 -7.66 22.92 -9.78
C LYS A 93 -6.64 24.04 -9.51
N GLU A 94 -5.58 23.73 -8.77
CA GLU A 94 -4.48 24.64 -8.40
C GLU A 94 -3.27 24.57 -9.36
N ARG A 95 -3.34 23.78 -10.45
CA ARG A 95 -2.23 23.55 -11.41
C ARG A 95 -0.92 23.10 -10.75
N ARG A 96 -0.99 22.24 -9.75
CA ARG A 96 0.19 21.61 -9.14
C ARG A 96 0.91 20.71 -10.15
N LEU A 97 2.22 20.90 -10.28
CA LEU A 97 3.09 20.19 -11.22
C LEU A 97 3.81 19.02 -10.54
N GLU A 98 3.68 18.88 -9.22
CA GLU A 98 4.27 17.77 -8.47
C GLU A 98 3.62 16.44 -8.89
N PRO A 99 4.43 15.42 -9.24
CA PRO A 99 3.93 14.08 -9.51
C PRO A 99 3.09 13.55 -8.35
N GLN A 100 1.94 12.95 -8.67
CA GLN A 100 1.05 12.38 -7.68
C GLN A 100 0.61 10.97 -8.06
N SER A 101 0.14 10.21 -7.07
CA SER A 101 -0.60 8.97 -7.27
C SER A 101 -1.85 9.00 -6.41
N ILE A 102 -2.89 8.32 -6.86
CA ILE A 102 -4.16 8.25 -6.13
C ILE A 102 -4.26 6.90 -5.44
N VAL A 103 -4.75 6.88 -4.20
CA VAL A 103 -4.99 5.66 -3.42
C VAL A 103 -6.42 5.66 -2.91
N GLY A 104 -7.20 4.68 -3.35
CA GLY A 104 -8.55 4.43 -2.85
C GLY A 104 -8.54 3.34 -1.79
N LEU A 105 -9.26 3.56 -0.69
CA LEU A 105 -9.43 2.59 0.40
C LEU A 105 -10.92 2.35 0.64
N LEU A 106 -11.31 1.08 0.62
CA LEU A 106 -12.65 0.61 0.95
C LEU A 106 -12.62 -0.05 2.34
N VAL A 107 -13.54 0.33 3.23
CA VAL A 107 -13.65 -0.23 4.58
C VAL A 107 -15.10 -0.59 4.96
N ASP A 108 -15.26 -1.49 5.92
CA ASP A 108 -16.58 -1.84 6.50
C ASP A 108 -17.06 -0.80 7.54
N GLN A 109 -18.21 -1.05 8.16
CA GLN A 109 -18.78 -0.22 9.23
C GLN A 109 -17.85 0.01 10.44
N ASN A 110 -16.83 -0.83 10.64
CA ASN A 110 -15.88 -0.76 11.75
C ASN A 110 -14.53 -0.16 11.33
N GLY A 111 -14.37 0.23 10.06
CA GLY A 111 -13.10 0.68 9.50
C GLY A 111 -12.14 -0.45 9.13
N PHE A 112 -12.60 -1.71 9.08
CA PHE A 112 -11.78 -2.83 8.64
C PHE A 112 -11.58 -2.77 7.13
N PRO A 113 -10.33 -2.88 6.61
CA PRO A 113 -10.06 -2.73 5.19
C PRO A 113 -10.64 -3.88 4.38
N LEU A 114 -11.38 -3.56 3.33
CA LEU A 114 -11.96 -4.52 2.38
C LEU A 114 -11.15 -4.56 1.08
N GLU A 115 -10.73 -3.39 0.58
CA GLU A 115 -10.03 -3.27 -0.68
C GLU A 115 -9.12 -2.02 -0.68
N LEU A 116 -7.97 -2.12 -1.33
CA LEU A 116 -7.01 -1.01 -1.48
C LEU A 116 -6.61 -0.96 -2.94
N HIS A 117 -6.81 0.17 -3.60
CA HIS A 117 -6.45 0.38 -5.00
C HIS A 117 -5.51 1.58 -5.14
N SER A 118 -4.60 1.51 -6.09
CA SER A 118 -3.78 2.67 -6.46
C SER A 118 -3.89 2.93 -7.96
N PHE A 119 -3.90 4.20 -8.32
CA PHE A 119 -4.11 4.69 -9.66
C PHE A 119 -3.07 5.74 -10.02
N GLU A 120 -2.88 5.91 -11.33
CA GLU A 120 -2.10 7.00 -11.90
C GLU A 120 -2.65 8.35 -11.45
N GLY A 121 -1.77 9.32 -11.24
CA GLY A 121 -2.13 10.60 -10.64
C GLY A 121 -3.16 11.43 -11.40
N ASN A 122 -3.33 11.19 -12.70
CA ASN A 122 -4.27 11.86 -13.59
C ASN A 122 -5.61 11.11 -13.75
N LYS A 123 -5.81 9.97 -13.08
CA LYS A 123 -7.04 9.20 -13.20
C LYS A 123 -8.16 9.87 -12.41
N ALA A 124 -9.24 10.24 -13.10
CA ALA A 124 -10.45 10.76 -12.47
C ALA A 124 -11.16 9.65 -11.67
N GLU A 125 -11.80 10.02 -10.56
CA GLU A 125 -12.74 9.16 -9.83
C GLU A 125 -13.95 8.88 -10.73
N THR A 126 -13.86 7.82 -11.55
CA THR A 126 -14.96 7.29 -12.37
C THR A 126 -14.91 5.78 -12.38
#